data_AF-A0A5C7LLM1-F1
#
_entry.id   AF-A0A5C7LLM1-F1
#
_cell.length_a   1.000
_cell.length_b   1.000
_cell.length_c   1.000
_cell.angle_alpha   90.00
_cell.angle_beta   90.00
_cell.angle_gamma   90.00
#
_symmetry.space_group_name_H-M   'P 1'
#
loop_
_entity.id
_entity.type
_entity.pdbx_description
1 polymer ?
#
loop_
_entity_poly.entity_id
_entity_poly.type
_entity_poly.pdbx_seq_one_letter_code
_entity_poly.pdbx_strand_id
1 'polypeptide(L)'
;MTGLKFDSGKTQYHLMPPNALEEICKVLMFGAAKYSENNWRIVDDANTRYYNAGMRHLQAWLQGEKLDQESGLPHLAHALCCFTFLLELDK
;
A
#
# COMPACT_ATOMS: atom_id res chain seq x y z
N MET A 1 -14.97 14.58 36.46
CA MET A 1 -15.94 14.34 35.36
C MET A 1 -15.27 13.45 34.34
N THR A 2 -15.91 12.36 33.94
CA THR A 2 -15.40 11.44 32.90
C THR A 2 -16.17 11.73 31.62
N GLY A 3 -15.46 11.98 30.51
CA GLY A 3 -16.09 12.21 29.22
C GLY A 3 -16.70 10.93 28.65
N LEU A 4 -17.90 11.02 28.07
CA LEU A 4 -18.53 9.93 27.32
C LEU A 4 -18.24 10.10 25.83
N LYS A 5 -17.87 9.02 25.16
CA LYS A 5 -17.67 8.98 23.70
C LYS A 5 -18.44 7.80 23.11
N PHE A 6 -19.26 8.07 22.10
CA PHE A 6 -20.03 7.05 21.38
C PHE A 6 -19.33 6.75 20.04
N ASP A 7 -18.45 5.76 20.03
CA ASP A 7 -17.74 5.28 18.84
C ASP A 7 -18.03 3.81 18.50
N SER A 8 -19.03 3.22 19.15
CA SER A 8 -19.62 1.95 18.71
C SER A 8 -20.06 2.03 17.25
N GLY A 9 -19.65 1.04 16.45
CA GLY A 9 -19.94 0.97 15.01
C GLY A 9 -19.03 1.83 14.12
N LYS A 10 -18.12 2.63 14.68
CA LYS A 10 -17.14 3.40 13.89
C LYS A 10 -15.92 2.55 13.55
N THR A 11 -15.25 2.89 12.45
CA THR A 11 -13.99 2.26 12.03
C THR A 11 -12.94 2.33 13.14
N GLN A 12 -12.39 1.18 13.48
CA GLN A 12 -11.38 1.03 14.53
C GLN A 12 -9.97 1.02 13.92
N TYR A 13 -9.44 2.20 13.60
CA TYR A 13 -8.14 2.35 12.92
C TYR A 13 -6.96 1.67 13.64
N HIS A 14 -7.02 1.51 14.97
CA HIS A 14 -5.99 0.85 15.77
C HIS A 14 -5.84 -0.66 15.49
N LEU A 15 -6.80 -1.27 14.79
CA LEU A 15 -6.72 -2.68 14.37
C LEU A 15 -5.77 -2.90 13.20
N MET A 16 -5.34 -1.84 12.51
CA MET A 16 -4.39 -1.96 11.41
C MET A 16 -3.02 -2.40 11.94
N PRO A 17 -2.41 -3.49 11.43
CA PRO A 17 -1.09 -3.91 11.86
C PRO A 17 -0.05 -2.81 11.58
N PRO A 18 0.61 -2.26 12.63
CA PRO A 18 1.45 -1.05 12.48
C PRO A 18 2.67 -1.30 11.59
N ASN A 19 3.30 -2.47 11.69
CA ASN A 19 4.47 -2.79 10.87
C ASN A 19 4.11 -2.87 9.38
N ALA A 20 2.97 -3.45 9.03
CA ALA A 20 2.52 -3.52 7.63
C ALA A 20 2.23 -2.11 7.08
N LEU A 21 1.60 -1.26 7.89
CA LEU A 21 1.35 0.14 7.55
C LEU A 21 2.66 0.89 7.32
N GLU A 22 3.64 0.73 8.20
CA GLU A 22 4.96 1.38 8.06
C GLU A 22 5.68 0.97 6.77
N GLU A 23 5.68 -0.32 6.43
CA GLU A 23 6.30 -0.81 5.20
C GLU A 23 5.61 -0.29 3.93
N ILE A 24 4.27 -0.17 3.93
CA ILE A 24 3.53 0.46 2.82
C ILE A 24 3.93 1.94 2.71
N CYS A 25 4.04 2.66 3.84
CA CYS A 25 4.49 4.05 3.85
C CYS A 25 5.91 4.20 3.27
N LYS A 26 6.84 3.28 3.58
CA LYS A 26 8.19 3.28 2.98
C LYS A 26 8.14 3.11 1.46
N VAL A 27 7.27 2.24 0.94
CA VAL A 27 7.06 2.08 -0.50
C VAL A 27 6.49 3.37 -1.12
N LEU A 28 5.53 4.01 -0.46
CA LEU A 28 4.98 5.30 -0.91
C LEU A 28 6.06 6.39 -0.95
N MET A 29 6.92 6.46 0.08
CA MET A 29 8.05 7.39 0.12
C MET A 29 9.05 7.13 -1.01
N PHE A 30 9.37 5.87 -1.28
CA PHE A 30 10.22 5.48 -2.42
C PHE A 30 9.60 5.94 -3.75
N GLY A 31 8.31 5.69 -3.96
CA GLY A 31 7.58 6.14 -5.14
C GLY A 31 7.53 7.66 -5.25
N ALA A 32 7.29 8.37 -4.15
CA ALA A 32 7.25 9.84 -4.12
C ALA A 32 8.61 10.46 -4.44
N ALA A 33 9.71 9.90 -3.92
CA ALA A 33 11.06 10.33 -4.25
C ALA A 33 11.39 10.14 -5.74
N LYS A 34 10.88 9.06 -6.36
CA LYS A 34 11.15 8.72 -7.76
C LYS A 34 10.23 9.44 -8.76
N TYR A 35 8.97 9.66 -8.40
CA TYR A 35 7.92 10.10 -9.33
C TYR A 35 7.15 11.34 -8.89
N SER A 36 7.48 11.95 -7.75
CA SER A 36 6.70 12.97 -7.01
C SER A 36 5.54 12.41 -6.17
N GLU A 37 5.20 13.14 -5.11
CA GLU A 37 4.08 12.82 -4.23
C GLU A 37 2.77 12.72 -5.00
N ASN A 38 1.93 11.74 -4.65
CA ASN A 38 0.62 11.53 -5.27
C ASN A 38 0.61 11.29 -6.80
N ASN A 39 1.77 11.10 -7.45
CA ASN A 39 1.84 10.79 -8.88
C ASN A 39 1.04 9.54 -9.25
N TRP A 40 0.81 8.64 -8.29
CA TRP A 40 -0.01 7.44 -8.49
C TRP A 40 -1.46 7.72 -8.91
N ARG A 41 -1.98 8.93 -8.62
CA ARG A 41 -3.37 9.32 -8.94
C ARG A 41 -3.60 9.62 -10.41
N ILE A 42 -2.53 9.92 -11.17
CA ILE A 42 -2.62 10.43 -12.55
C ILE A 42 -2.05 9.43 -13.58
N VAL A 43 -1.89 8.17 -13.17
CA VAL A 43 -1.38 7.12 -14.05
C VAL A 43 -2.47 6.69 -15.04
N ASP A 44 -2.19 6.82 -16.34
CA ASP A 44 -3.08 6.29 -17.37
C ASP A 44 -3.26 4.77 -17.23
N ASP A 45 -4.50 4.29 -17.40
CA ASP A 45 -4.86 2.88 -17.21
C ASP A 45 -4.40 2.33 -15.83
N ALA A 46 -4.58 3.15 -14.79
CA ALA A 46 -4.14 2.86 -13.42
C ALA A 46 -4.59 1.47 -12.94
N ASN A 47 -5.85 1.08 -13.19
CA ASN A 47 -6.39 -0.20 -12.73
C ASN A 47 -5.59 -1.39 -13.26
N THR A 48 -5.36 -1.46 -14.58
CA THR A 48 -4.59 -2.53 -15.20
C THR A 48 -3.12 -2.48 -14.77
N ARG A 49 -2.53 -1.28 -14.70
CA ARG A 49 -1.11 -1.11 -14.38
C ARG A 49 -0.80 -1.47 -12.94
N TYR A 50 -1.61 -1.04 -11.97
CA TYR A 50 -1.44 -1.38 -10.57
C TYR A 50 -1.78 -2.83 -10.28
N TYR A 51 -2.80 -3.40 -10.93
CA TYR A 51 -3.07 -4.84 -10.84
C TYR A 51 -1.84 -5.64 -11.28
N ASN A 52 -1.31 -5.37 -12.48
CA ASN A 52 -0.16 -6.08 -13.00
C ASN A 52 1.10 -5.87 -12.14
N ALA A 53 1.32 -4.67 -11.61
CA ALA A 53 2.43 -4.39 -10.70
C ALA A 53 2.30 -5.18 -9.39
N GLY A 54 1.15 -5.11 -8.73
CA GLY A 54 0.90 -5.85 -7.49
C GLY A 54 1.05 -7.35 -7.68
N MET A 55 0.54 -7.89 -8.79
CA MET A 55 0.68 -9.31 -9.12
C MET A 55 2.14 -9.73 -9.35
N ARG A 56 2.98 -8.90 -10.00
CA ARG A 56 4.42 -9.23 -10.15
C ARG A 56 5.13 -9.33 -8.80
N HIS A 57 4.87 -8.40 -7.88
CA HIS A 57 5.46 -8.49 -6.54
C HIS A 57 4.92 -9.69 -5.75
N LEU A 58 3.62 -9.99 -5.85
CA LEU A 58 3.04 -11.16 -5.21
C LEU A 58 3.65 -12.47 -5.74
N GLN A 59 3.87 -12.58 -7.06
CA GLN A 59 4.48 -13.76 -7.65
C GLN A 59 5.95 -13.92 -7.24
N ALA A 60 6.74 -12.84 -7.21
CA ALA A 60 8.11 -12.88 -6.71
C ALA A 60 8.17 -13.36 -5.25
N TRP A 61 7.25 -12.87 -4.41
CA TRP A 61 7.12 -13.35 -3.03
C TRP A 61 6.76 -14.83 -2.93
N LEU A 62 5.82 -15.32 -3.75
CA LEU A 62 5.48 -16.74 -3.83
C LEU A 62 6.65 -17.62 -4.27
N GLN A 63 7.57 -17.08 -5.07
CA GLN A 63 8.80 -17.73 -5.51
C GLN A 63 9.92 -17.68 -4.46
N GLY A 64 9.69 -17.05 -3.31
CA GLY A 64 10.61 -16.99 -2.18
C GLY A 64 11.44 -15.69 -2.11
N GLU A 65 11.21 -14.74 -3.02
CA GLU A 65 11.88 -13.43 -2.97
C GLU A 65 11.23 -12.56 -1.89
N LYS A 66 12.02 -12.13 -0.90
CA LYS A 66 11.49 -11.31 0.20
C LYS A 66 11.50 -9.81 -0.12
N LEU A 67 12.56 -9.35 -0.77
CA LEU A 67 12.83 -7.94 -1.01
C LEU A 67 12.90 -7.67 -2.50
N ASP A 68 12.26 -6.58 -2.92
CA ASP A 68 12.40 -6.05 -4.27
C ASP A 68 13.84 -5.53 -4.49
N GLN A 69 14.42 -5.89 -5.63
CA GLN A 69 15.81 -5.57 -5.96
C GLN A 69 16.03 -4.06 -6.14
N GLU A 70 15.05 -3.32 -6.64
CA GLU A 70 15.21 -1.89 -6.90
C GLU A 70 15.17 -1.08 -5.60
N SER A 71 14.16 -1.32 -4.77
CA SER A 71 13.91 -0.53 -3.57
C SER A 71 14.56 -1.09 -2.29
N GLY A 72 14.90 -2.38 -2.27
CA GLY A 72 15.30 -3.09 -1.06
C GLY A 72 14.15 -3.30 -0.05
N LEU A 73 12.90 -3.02 -0.43
CA LEU A 73 11.72 -3.12 0.42
C LEU A 73 10.95 -4.43 0.20
N PRO A 74 10.10 -4.87 1.15
CA PRO A 74 9.38 -6.14 1.02
C PRO A 74 8.45 -6.20 -0.21
N HIS A 75 8.48 -7.31 -0.96
CA HIS A 75 7.55 -7.52 -2.08
C HIS A 75 6.08 -7.42 -1.65
N LEU A 76 5.74 -7.96 -0.47
CA LEU A 76 4.38 -7.85 0.06
C LEU A 76 3.96 -6.39 0.30
N ALA A 77 4.87 -5.52 0.72
CA ALA A 77 4.57 -4.10 0.92
C ALA A 77 4.27 -3.40 -0.41
N HIS A 78 5.03 -3.72 -1.46
CA HIS A 78 4.74 -3.24 -2.83
C HIS A 78 3.41 -3.75 -3.36
N ALA A 79 3.12 -5.03 -3.17
CA ALA A 79 1.85 -5.63 -3.59
C ALA A 79 0.66 -4.96 -2.88
N LEU A 80 0.74 -4.81 -1.56
CA LEU A 80 -0.29 -4.13 -0.77
C LEU A 80 -0.44 -2.66 -1.20
N CYS A 81 0.67 -1.93 -1.40
CA CYS A 81 0.63 -0.55 -1.90
C CYS A 81 -0.16 -0.43 -3.20
N CYS A 82 0.13 -1.31 -4.18
CA CYS A 82 -0.62 -1.35 -5.44
C CYS A 82 -2.12 -1.60 -5.20
N PHE A 83 -2.48 -2.54 -4.31
CA PHE A 83 -3.88 -2.84 -4.02
C PHE A 83 -4.58 -1.72 -3.24
N THR A 84 -3.85 -0.96 -2.41
CA THR A 84 -4.44 0.25 -1.80
C THR A 84 -4.77 1.31 -2.84
N PHE A 85 -3.97 1.47 -3.89
CA PHE A 85 -4.31 2.36 -5.01
C PHE A 85 -5.55 1.89 -5.75
N LEU A 86 -5.64 0.59 -6.06
CA LEU A 86 -6.83 0.04 -6.70
C LEU A 86 -8.09 0.28 -5.86
N LEU A 87 -8.04 -0.03 -4.57
CA LEU A 87 -9.17 0.19 -3.66
C LEU A 87 -9.56 1.68 -3.53
N GLU A 88 -8.58 2.57 -3.62
CA GLU A 88 -8.83 4.02 -3.56
C GLU A 88 -9.40 4.58 -4.86
N LEU A 89 -9.01 4.03 -6.01
CA LEU A 89 -9.50 4.44 -7.33
C LEU A 89 -10.85 3.79 -7.71
N ASP A 90 -11.25 2.71 -7.03
CA ASP A 90 -12.53 2.00 -7.25
C ASP A 90 -13.73 2.66 -6.52
N LYS A 91 -13.49 3.76 -5.79
CA LYS A 91 -14.54 4.55 -5.10
C LYS A 91 -15.04 5.69 -5.97
#